data_AF-B3NTC6-F1
#
_entry.id   AF-B3NTC6-F1
#
_cell.length_a   1.000
_cell.length_b   1.000
_cell.length_c   1.000
_cell.angle_alpha   90.00
_cell.angle_beta   90.00
_cell.angle_gamma   90.00
#
_symmetry.space_group_name_H-M   'P 1'
#
loop_
_entity.id
_entity.type
_entity.pdbx_description
1 polymer ?
#
loop_
_entity_poly.entity_id
_entity_poly.type
_entity_poly.pdbx_seq_one_letter_code
_entity_poly.pdbx_strand_id
1 'polypeptide(L)'
;MLPLLLLRLLLLLLLLLLLLLLLKCESAELLSSERLQQQSAPATKVSCPQEHSKTAVCASFVRISVSKCWLLGILLLLTVAISWPAETVAAPRRARGVDLILPHRHHPRPLHHHQHIRSAKSNIVPLRTNQTQGRDSCGAIRMTTNISHLQLAHEVASNTREAVLCLTKEWLRSQQHNLSGEIQAYSKHSMAVKHPLQSEVEKVSFQKELDDFVYDGKVTTVEEEMPAIIESLLVLEHLYEIIEFDHMSWNCYFNSFVSFFHHNMHEALKLAGLNDACNPRTSEYNAHYIHPVFGAAVETIKVLTIIEHKYAQLIHLYSQSAGQS
;
A
#
# COMPACT_ATOMS: atom_id res chain seq x y z
N MET A 1 12.62 33.43 40.74
CA MET A 1 12.05 33.49 39.36
C MET A 1 12.19 32.19 38.56
N LEU A 2 13.27 31.42 38.74
CA LEU A 2 13.46 30.12 38.07
C LEU A 2 12.32 29.08 38.22
N PRO A 3 11.67 28.90 39.40
CA PRO A 3 10.64 27.86 39.54
C PRO A 3 9.35 28.18 38.76
N LEU A 4 9.05 29.46 38.55
CA LEU A 4 7.85 29.90 37.82
C LEU A 4 8.01 29.68 36.30
N LEU A 5 9.24 29.84 35.80
CA LEU A 5 9.58 29.62 34.39
C LEU A 5 9.55 28.13 34.03
N LEU A 6 10.05 27.29 34.94
CA LEU A 6 10.02 25.83 34.78
C LEU A 6 8.57 25.30 34.76
N LEU A 7 7.72 25.81 35.66
CA LEU A 7 6.30 25.44 35.71
C LEU A 7 5.56 25.84 34.43
N ARG A 8 5.85 27.02 33.87
CA ARG A 8 5.26 27.48 32.60
C ARG A 8 5.70 26.63 31.41
N LEU A 9 6.98 26.25 31.36
CA LEU A 9 7.50 25.38 30.31
C LEU A 9 6.86 23.99 30.38
N LEU A 10 6.71 23.44 31.58
CA LEU A 10 6.08 22.14 31.80
C LEU A 10 4.60 22.15 31.38
N LEU A 11 3.87 23.22 31.69
CA LEU A 11 2.47 23.38 31.30
C LEU A 11 2.32 23.47 29.77
N LEU A 12 3.19 24.21 29.09
CA LEU A 12 3.24 24.33 27.63
C LEU A 12 3.52 22.98 26.96
N LEU A 13 4.45 22.21 27.52
CA LEU A 13 4.81 20.90 27.00
C LEU A 13 3.65 19.90 27.17
N LEU A 14 2.94 19.95 28.30
CA LEU A 14 1.78 19.12 28.57
C LEU A 14 0.60 19.47 27.65
N LEU A 15 0.39 20.77 27.37
CA LEU A 15 -0.61 21.26 26.42
C LEU A 15 -0.28 20.84 24.99
N LEU A 16 0.99 20.93 24.57
CA LEU A 16 1.44 20.49 23.26
C LEU A 16 1.24 18.97 23.08
N LEU A 17 1.54 18.18 24.13
CA LEU A 17 1.35 16.73 24.12
C LEU A 17 -0.14 16.36 24.02
N LEU A 18 -1.00 17.08 24.75
CA LEU A 18 -2.44 16.90 24.68
C LEU A 18 -2.98 17.25 23.28
N LEU A 19 -2.47 18.32 22.66
CA LEU A 19 -2.84 18.71 21.30
C LEU A 19 -2.42 17.67 20.26
N LEU A 20 -1.20 17.13 20.38
CA LEU A 20 -0.69 16.05 19.52
C LEU A 20 -1.49 14.75 19.68
N LEU A 21 -1.93 14.43 20.90
CA LEU A 21 -2.80 13.28 21.15
C LEU A 21 -4.20 13.46 20.56
N LEU A 22 -4.76 14.67 20.63
CA LEU A 22 -6.04 15.00 20.02
C LEU A 22 -5.97 14.95 18.49
N LEU A 23 -4.89 15.49 17.89
CA LEU A 23 -4.62 15.39 16.45
C LEU A 23 -4.47 13.93 15.98
N LYS A 24 -3.84 13.06 16.78
CA LYS A 24 -3.73 11.62 16.50
C LYS A 24 -5.07 10.89 16.58
N CYS A 25 -5.96 11.33 17.47
CA CYS A 25 -7.28 10.73 17.65
C CYS A 25 -8.22 11.09 16.48
N GLU A 26 -8.16 12.32 15.99
CA GLU A 26 -8.95 12.80 14.85
C GLU A 26 -8.57 12.06 13.54
N SER A 27 -7.30 11.68 13.38
CA SER A 27 -6.85 10.85 12.25
C SER A 27 -7.28 9.38 12.31
N ALA A 28 -7.60 8.85 13.50
CA ALA A 28 -7.99 7.45 13.66
C ALA A 28 -9.51 7.24 13.47
N GLU A 29 -10.34 8.23 13.83
CA GLU A 29 -11.80 8.12 13.72
C GLU A 29 -12.35 8.40 12.31
N LEU A 30 -11.62 9.18 11.48
CA LEU A 30 -11.95 9.36 10.06
C LEU A 30 -11.85 8.07 9.25
N LEU A 31 -11.00 7.11 9.65
CA LEU A 31 -10.81 5.82 8.95
C LEU A 31 -11.83 4.73 9.36
N SER A 32 -12.47 4.85 10.52
CA SER A 32 -13.43 3.84 11.01
C SER A 32 -14.87 4.11 10.57
N SER A 33 -15.24 5.37 10.30
CA SER A 33 -16.62 5.72 10.01
C SER A 33 -17.04 5.44 8.55
N GLU A 34 -16.09 5.26 7.64
CA GLU A 34 -16.38 4.93 6.23
C GLU A 34 -16.66 3.43 6.02
N ARG A 35 -16.32 2.56 6.99
CA ARG A 35 -16.48 1.09 6.89
C ARG A 35 -17.82 0.51 7.34
N LEU A 36 -18.78 1.31 7.82
CA LEU A 36 -20.06 0.81 8.35
C LEU A 36 -21.31 1.17 7.54
N GLN A 37 -21.20 1.89 6.42
CA GLN A 37 -22.38 2.38 5.70
C GLN A 37 -22.60 1.84 4.28
N GLN A 38 -22.00 0.71 3.90
CA GLN A 38 -22.27 0.09 2.60
C GLN A 38 -22.73 -1.36 2.72
N GLN A 39 -23.97 -1.52 3.19
CA GLN A 39 -24.79 -2.70 2.98
C GLN A 39 -26.00 -2.27 2.14
N SER A 40 -26.19 -2.94 0.99
CA SER A 40 -27.29 -2.90 0.00
C SER A 40 -27.16 -2.01 -1.26
N ALA A 41 -26.70 -2.66 -2.36
CA ALA A 41 -27.01 -2.50 -3.80
C ALA A 41 -26.61 -1.21 -4.58
N PRO A 42 -26.54 -1.25 -5.94
CA PRO A 42 -25.65 -2.04 -6.79
C PRO A 42 -24.57 -1.19 -7.51
N ALA A 43 -23.50 -1.88 -7.95
CA ALA A 43 -22.47 -1.51 -8.92
C ALA A 43 -22.30 -0.03 -9.30
N THR A 44 -21.34 0.66 -8.69
CA THR A 44 -20.73 1.85 -9.28
C THR A 44 -19.22 1.64 -9.30
N LYS A 45 -18.64 1.72 -10.50
CA LYS A 45 -17.20 1.58 -10.78
C LYS A 45 -16.43 2.61 -9.94
N VAL A 46 -15.49 2.15 -9.11
CA VAL A 46 -14.66 3.02 -8.27
C VAL A 46 -13.49 3.52 -9.12
N SER A 47 -13.73 4.50 -9.99
CA SER A 47 -12.63 5.19 -10.69
C SER A 47 -11.80 5.95 -9.67
N CYS A 48 -10.47 5.77 -9.70
CA CYS A 48 -9.52 6.65 -9.02
C CYS A 48 -9.86 8.12 -9.33
N PRO A 49 -10.11 8.99 -8.34
CA PRO A 49 -10.46 10.37 -8.61
C PRO A 49 -9.25 11.13 -9.15
N GLN A 50 -9.38 11.62 -10.38
CA GLN A 50 -8.59 12.74 -10.89
C GLN A 50 -9.13 14.03 -10.25
N GLU A 51 -8.24 14.88 -9.72
CA GLU A 51 -8.55 16.10 -8.97
C GLU A 51 -9.69 16.94 -9.56
N HIS A 52 -10.67 17.35 -8.73
CA HIS A 52 -11.19 18.73 -8.65
C HIS A 52 -12.18 18.92 -7.47
N SER A 53 -11.81 19.83 -6.55
CA SER A 53 -12.63 20.75 -5.73
C SER A 53 -13.91 20.31 -4.96
N LYS A 54 -13.80 20.44 -3.63
CA LYS A 54 -14.72 21.06 -2.63
C LYS A 54 -16.21 20.67 -2.51
N THR A 55 -16.55 20.35 -1.26
CA THR A 55 -17.83 20.40 -0.53
C THR A 55 -18.92 19.37 -0.85
N ALA A 56 -19.13 18.44 0.09
CA ALA A 56 -20.45 18.02 0.54
C ALA A 56 -20.40 17.58 2.01
N VAL A 57 -21.40 18.01 2.76
CA VAL A 57 -21.65 17.79 4.19
C VAL A 57 -22.54 16.56 4.36
N CYS A 58 -22.28 15.68 5.34
CA CYS A 58 -23.27 15.29 6.35
C CYS A 58 -22.67 14.43 7.49
N ALA A 59 -23.24 14.63 8.67
CA ALA A 59 -22.68 14.36 9.98
C ALA A 59 -23.15 13.05 10.64
N SER A 60 -22.43 12.59 11.67
CA SER A 60 -23.03 12.50 13.01
C SER A 60 -21.97 12.63 14.12
N PHE A 61 -22.21 13.59 15.03
CA PHE A 61 -21.31 14.02 16.10
C PHE A 61 -21.67 13.38 17.43
N VAL A 62 -20.66 12.95 18.21
CA VAL A 62 -20.67 13.16 19.66
C VAL A 62 -20.38 14.65 19.88
N ARG A 63 -21.44 15.40 20.23
CA ARG A 63 -21.46 16.87 20.22
C ARG A 63 -20.56 17.49 21.28
N ILE A 64 -19.30 17.76 20.95
CA ILE A 64 -18.63 18.95 21.47
C ILE A 64 -19.15 20.11 20.61
N SER A 65 -20.06 20.90 21.16
CA SER A 65 -20.62 22.08 20.49
C SER A 65 -19.50 22.95 19.91
N VAL A 66 -19.63 23.39 18.66
CA VAL A 66 -18.68 24.30 17.99
C VAL A 66 -18.43 25.56 18.83
N SER A 67 -19.42 25.98 19.63
CA SER A 67 -19.26 27.08 20.60
C SER A 67 -18.24 26.79 21.70
N LYS A 68 -18.03 25.54 22.10
CA LYS A 68 -17.05 25.13 23.12
C LYS A 68 -15.62 25.10 22.57
N CYS A 69 -15.41 24.69 21.32
CA CYS A 69 -14.10 24.80 20.65
C CYS A 69 -13.70 26.27 20.44
N TRP A 70 -14.66 27.13 20.09
CA TRP A 70 -14.41 28.56 19.99
C TRP A 70 -14.04 29.20 21.34
N LEU A 71 -14.72 28.81 22.43
CA LEU A 71 -14.39 29.27 23.78
C LEU A 71 -13.00 28.81 24.23
N LEU A 72 -12.61 27.57 23.91
CA LEU A 72 -11.25 27.07 24.19
C LEU A 72 -10.18 27.84 23.41
N GLY A 73 -10.42 28.16 22.14
CA GLY A 73 -9.53 28.98 21.33
C GLY A 73 -9.38 30.41 21.87
N ILE A 74 -10.48 31.03 22.30
CA ILE A 74 -10.46 32.38 22.92
C ILE A 74 -9.73 32.37 24.27
N LEU A 75 -9.96 31.35 25.11
CA LEU A 75 -9.26 31.19 26.39
C LEU A 75 -7.74 31.01 26.19
N LEU A 76 -7.35 30.30 25.14
CA LEU A 76 -5.94 30.12 24.75
C LEU A 76 -5.31 31.46 24.30
N LEU A 77 -6.02 32.25 23.48
CA LEU A 77 -5.54 33.56 23.04
C LEU A 77 -5.43 34.57 24.20
N LEU A 78 -6.38 34.57 25.14
CA LEU A 78 -6.35 35.41 26.34
C LEU A 78 -5.17 35.05 27.26
N THR A 79 -4.88 33.75 27.43
CA THR A 79 -3.75 33.31 28.25
C THR A 79 -2.39 33.66 27.64
N VAL A 80 -2.27 33.66 26.30
CA VAL A 80 -1.08 34.17 25.59
C VAL A 80 -0.96 35.69 25.71
N ALA A 81 -2.05 36.44 25.61
CA ALA A 81 -2.03 37.90 25.70
C ALA A 81 -1.64 38.41 27.11
N ILE A 82 -2.05 37.71 28.17
CA ILE A 82 -1.75 38.11 29.57
C ILE A 82 -0.32 37.69 29.98
N SER A 83 0.30 36.75 29.26
CA SER A 83 1.64 36.23 29.58
C SER A 83 2.80 36.99 28.91
N TRP A 84 2.52 38.04 28.14
CA TRP A 84 3.54 38.95 27.62
C TRP A 84 3.95 39.98 28.68
N PRO A 85 5.19 39.97 29.20
CA PRO A 85 5.70 41.09 29.96
C PRO A 85 5.94 42.26 29.00
N ALA A 86 5.21 43.35 29.21
CA ALA A 86 5.47 44.64 28.59
C ALA A 86 6.72 45.26 29.25
N GLU A 87 7.91 44.77 28.89
CA GLU A 87 9.15 45.49 29.11
C GLU A 87 9.90 45.61 27.78
N THR A 88 9.80 46.82 27.24
CA THR A 88 10.60 47.31 26.11
C THR A 88 12.06 47.37 26.50
N VAL A 89 12.90 46.51 25.91
CA VAL A 89 14.34 46.77 25.81
C VAL A 89 14.74 46.73 24.34
N ALA A 90 15.15 47.90 23.85
CA ALA A 90 15.55 48.14 22.49
C ALA A 90 16.93 47.52 22.17
N ALA A 91 16.93 46.75 21.08
CA ALA A 91 17.97 46.35 20.12
C ALA A 91 19.47 46.67 20.35
N PRO A 92 20.37 45.69 20.12
CA PRO A 92 21.73 45.96 19.68
C PRO A 92 21.79 46.12 18.15
N ARG A 93 22.17 47.32 17.69
CA ARG A 93 22.68 47.56 16.33
C ARG A 93 24.11 47.01 16.23
N ARG A 94 24.36 46.11 15.27
CA ARG A 94 25.48 46.21 14.30
C ARG A 94 25.51 44.98 13.39
N ALA A 95 25.06 45.19 12.16
CA ALA A 95 25.52 44.47 10.99
C ALA A 95 26.76 45.17 10.42
N ARG A 96 27.75 44.40 9.97
CA ARG A 96 28.57 44.55 8.73
C ARG A 96 30.03 44.11 8.90
N GLY A 97 30.49 43.36 7.90
CA GLY A 97 31.84 42.82 7.73
C GLY A 97 31.71 41.35 7.31
N VAL A 98 31.34 41.02 6.06
CA VAL A 98 32.22 41.02 4.88
C VAL A 98 33.56 40.40 5.22
N ASP A 99 33.74 39.12 4.87
CA ASP A 99 34.86 38.72 4.05
C ASP A 99 34.54 37.45 3.25
N LEU A 100 34.43 37.66 1.94
CA LEU A 100 34.53 36.68 0.88
C LEU A 100 36.00 36.27 0.76
N ILE A 101 36.38 35.07 1.17
CA ILE A 101 37.57 34.41 0.62
C ILE A 101 37.30 32.91 0.48
N LEU A 102 36.86 32.51 -0.72
CA LEU A 102 37.14 31.17 -1.25
C LEU A 102 38.62 31.10 -1.62
N PRO A 103 39.31 30.01 -1.29
CA PRO A 103 40.34 29.47 -2.17
C PRO A 103 39.81 28.22 -2.88
N HIS A 104 39.68 28.33 -4.19
CA HIS A 104 39.69 27.20 -5.12
C HIS A 104 40.91 26.30 -4.81
N ARG A 105 40.66 25.04 -4.47
CA ARG A 105 41.63 23.96 -4.70
C ARG A 105 41.00 22.93 -5.63
N HIS A 106 41.44 23.01 -6.88
CA HIS A 106 41.34 21.95 -7.87
C HIS A 106 42.18 20.76 -7.38
N HIS A 107 41.52 19.75 -6.82
CA HIS A 107 42.08 18.42 -6.78
C HIS A 107 41.51 17.65 -7.98
N PRO A 108 42.33 17.21 -8.95
CA PRO A 108 41.89 16.27 -9.97
C PRO A 108 41.64 14.94 -9.25
N ARG A 109 40.37 14.68 -8.91
CA ARG A 109 39.97 13.35 -8.48
C ARG A 109 40.08 12.42 -9.69
N PRO A 110 40.82 11.31 -9.61
CA PRO A 110 40.82 10.31 -10.66
C PRO A 110 39.39 9.82 -10.83
N LEU A 111 38.96 9.77 -12.10
CA LEU A 111 37.77 9.10 -12.58
C LEU A 111 37.84 7.64 -12.12
N HIS A 112 37.34 7.37 -10.91
CA HIS A 112 37.03 6.02 -10.49
C HIS A 112 35.70 5.63 -11.14
N HIS A 113 35.79 5.25 -12.42
CA HIS A 113 34.85 4.34 -13.03
C HIS A 113 34.95 2.99 -12.31
N HIS A 114 34.37 2.89 -11.12
CA HIS A 114 34.08 1.59 -10.54
C HIS A 114 32.79 1.08 -11.17
N GLN A 115 33.01 0.26 -12.19
CA GLN A 115 32.17 -0.89 -12.51
C GLN A 115 31.71 -1.57 -11.21
N HIS A 116 30.52 -1.21 -10.74
CA HIS A 116 29.74 -2.05 -9.85
C HIS A 116 28.60 -2.68 -10.64
N ILE A 117 28.95 -3.34 -11.75
CA ILE A 117 28.23 -4.56 -12.15
C ILE A 117 28.81 -5.68 -11.28
N ARG A 118 28.66 -5.57 -9.96
CA ARG A 118 28.71 -6.76 -9.11
C ARG A 118 27.31 -7.30 -9.17
N SER A 119 27.17 -8.48 -9.76
CA SER A 119 26.06 -9.39 -9.47
C SER A 119 25.90 -9.38 -7.95
N ALA A 120 24.91 -8.61 -7.46
CA ALA A 120 24.50 -8.68 -6.08
C ALA A 120 24.05 -10.13 -5.92
N LYS A 121 24.84 -10.92 -5.18
CA LYS A 121 24.50 -12.30 -4.85
C LYS A 121 23.09 -12.24 -4.24
N SER A 122 22.11 -12.72 -4.98
CA SER A 122 20.72 -12.71 -4.54
C SER A 122 20.65 -13.49 -3.24
N ASN A 123 20.25 -12.84 -2.16
CA ASN A 123 20.01 -13.53 -0.91
C ASN A 123 18.59 -14.07 -0.96
N ILE A 124 18.47 -15.29 -1.49
CA ILE A 124 17.20 -15.98 -1.62
C ILE A 124 16.85 -16.59 -0.26
N VAL A 125 15.73 -16.14 0.31
CA VAL A 125 15.23 -16.55 1.64
C VAL A 125 13.91 -17.27 1.46
N PRO A 126 13.67 -18.39 2.17
CA PRO A 126 12.40 -19.10 2.11
C PRO A 126 11.27 -18.29 2.76
N LEU A 127 10.12 -18.24 2.10
CA LEU A 127 8.86 -17.75 2.65
C LEU A 127 8.18 -18.93 3.37
N ARG A 128 8.26 -18.96 4.70
CA ARG A 128 7.71 -20.08 5.48
C ARG A 128 6.25 -19.81 5.85
N THR A 129 5.38 -20.75 5.50
CA THR A 129 3.95 -20.68 5.78
C THR A 129 3.61 -21.50 7.03
N ASN A 130 3.69 -20.89 8.21
CA ASN A 130 3.44 -21.62 9.47
C ASN A 130 2.00 -22.18 9.53
N GLN A 131 1.04 -21.48 8.91
CA GLN A 131 -0.39 -21.84 8.95
C GLN A 131 -0.74 -23.04 8.07
N THR A 132 0.01 -23.28 7.00
CA THR A 132 -0.25 -24.37 6.05
C THR A 132 0.77 -25.50 6.14
N GLN A 133 1.70 -25.43 7.12
CA GLN A 133 2.70 -26.46 7.35
C GLN A 133 2.06 -27.84 7.56
N GLY A 134 2.49 -28.82 6.76
CA GLY A 134 1.96 -30.19 6.79
C GLY A 134 0.72 -30.43 5.91
N ARG A 135 0.15 -29.40 5.28
CA ARG A 135 -0.86 -29.55 4.24
C ARG A 135 -0.20 -29.88 2.89
N ASP A 136 -0.93 -30.55 2.01
CA ASP A 136 -0.49 -30.78 0.63
C ASP A 136 -0.62 -29.53 -0.24
N SER A 137 0.09 -29.50 -1.37
CA SER A 137 -0.13 -28.51 -2.42
C SER A 137 -1.52 -28.68 -3.02
N CYS A 138 -2.07 -27.61 -3.59
CA CYS A 138 -3.27 -27.68 -4.40
C CYS A 138 -2.93 -28.56 -5.61
N GLY A 139 -3.25 -29.85 -5.54
CA GLY A 139 -3.15 -30.76 -6.67
C GLY A 139 -4.21 -30.44 -7.72
N ALA A 140 -4.30 -31.25 -8.77
CA ALA A 140 -5.40 -31.18 -9.72
C ALA A 140 -6.72 -31.50 -8.98
N ILE A 141 -7.44 -30.44 -8.57
CA ILE A 141 -8.72 -30.56 -7.90
C ILE A 141 -9.77 -30.70 -9.00
N ARG A 142 -10.63 -31.72 -8.89
CA ARG A 142 -11.79 -31.80 -9.78
C ARG A 142 -12.79 -30.73 -9.37
N MET A 143 -13.06 -29.81 -10.29
CA MET A 143 -13.95 -28.69 -10.03
C MET A 143 -15.19 -28.80 -10.92
N THR A 144 -16.31 -28.32 -10.41
CA THR A 144 -17.51 -28.07 -11.23
C THR A 144 -17.60 -26.59 -11.48
N THR A 145 -17.54 -26.19 -12.75
CA THR A 145 -17.55 -24.78 -13.14
C THR A 145 -18.89 -24.13 -12.81
N ASN A 146 -18.85 -23.11 -11.94
CA ASN A 146 -19.99 -22.26 -11.63
C ASN A 146 -19.70 -20.84 -12.13
N ILE A 147 -20.37 -20.45 -13.22
CA ILE A 147 -20.17 -19.14 -13.87
C ILE A 147 -20.47 -17.98 -12.90
N SER A 148 -21.48 -18.11 -12.04
CA SER A 148 -21.82 -17.06 -11.07
C SER A 148 -20.72 -16.83 -10.04
N HIS A 149 -20.09 -17.90 -9.57
CA HIS A 149 -18.94 -17.79 -8.66
C HIS A 149 -17.70 -17.25 -9.39
N LEU A 150 -17.51 -17.59 -10.67
CA LEU A 150 -16.41 -17.03 -11.47
C LEU A 150 -16.57 -15.52 -11.68
N GLN A 151 -17.80 -15.06 -11.93
CA GLN A 151 -18.13 -13.64 -12.05
C GLN A 151 -17.85 -12.87 -10.75
N LEU A 152 -18.24 -13.45 -9.60
CA LEU A 152 -17.96 -12.86 -8.30
C LEU A 152 -16.46 -12.79 -8.01
N ALA A 153 -15.72 -13.89 -8.27
CA ALA A 153 -14.27 -13.91 -8.09
C ALA A 153 -13.56 -12.91 -9.02
N HIS A 154 -14.02 -12.78 -10.26
CA HIS A 154 -13.53 -11.77 -11.19
C HIS A 154 -13.76 -10.34 -10.66
N GLU A 155 -14.96 -10.04 -10.17
CA GLU A 155 -15.29 -8.73 -9.59
C GLU A 155 -14.40 -8.41 -8.39
N VAL A 156 -14.22 -9.37 -7.47
CA VAL A 156 -13.35 -9.21 -6.30
C VAL A 156 -11.89 -8.97 -6.73
N ALA A 157 -11.37 -9.74 -7.69
CA ALA A 157 -10.02 -9.58 -8.21
C ALA A 157 -9.81 -8.24 -8.90
N SER A 158 -10.76 -7.80 -9.73
CA SER A 158 -10.68 -6.52 -10.45
C SER A 158 -10.70 -5.33 -9.50
N ASN A 159 -11.67 -5.30 -8.56
CA ASN A 159 -11.74 -4.25 -7.53
C ASN A 159 -10.48 -4.23 -6.64
N THR A 160 -9.95 -5.42 -6.32
CA THR A 160 -8.73 -5.54 -5.53
C THR A 160 -7.51 -5.01 -6.29
N ARG A 161 -7.35 -5.37 -7.57
CA ARG A 161 -6.25 -4.85 -8.41
C ARG A 161 -6.28 -3.33 -8.45
N GLU A 162 -7.45 -2.76 -8.71
CA GLU A 162 -7.61 -1.31 -8.77
C GLU A 162 -7.27 -0.64 -7.43
N ALA A 163 -7.77 -1.18 -6.31
CA ALA A 163 -7.49 -0.66 -4.98
C ALA A 163 -5.99 -0.73 -4.63
N VAL A 164 -5.34 -1.87 -4.91
CA VAL A 164 -3.91 -2.07 -4.67
C VAL A 164 -3.06 -1.11 -5.52
N LEU A 165 -3.40 -0.96 -6.80
CA LEU A 165 -2.72 -0.04 -7.70
C LEU A 165 -2.88 1.40 -7.22
N CYS A 166 -4.09 1.79 -6.81
CA CYS A 166 -4.39 3.10 -6.27
C CYS A 166 -3.58 3.41 -5.01
N LEU A 167 -3.64 2.54 -4.00
CA LEU A 167 -2.90 2.71 -2.74
C LEU A 167 -1.38 2.78 -2.97
N THR A 168 -0.87 1.99 -3.92
CA THR A 168 0.55 2.05 -4.29
C THR A 168 0.91 3.40 -4.92
N LYS A 169 0.06 3.93 -5.82
CA LYS A 169 0.27 5.26 -6.42
C LYS A 169 0.19 6.37 -5.37
N GLU A 170 -0.75 6.29 -4.42
CA GLU A 170 -0.87 7.26 -3.32
C GLU A 170 0.34 7.24 -2.40
N TRP A 171 0.80 6.05 -2.02
CA TRP A 171 2.01 5.88 -1.23
C TRP A 171 3.22 6.49 -1.92
N LEU A 172 3.43 6.23 -3.23
CA LEU A 172 4.53 6.84 -3.99
C LEU A 172 4.42 8.36 -4.05
N ARG A 173 3.22 8.91 -4.26
CA ARG A 173 3.00 10.37 -4.25
C ARG A 173 3.33 11.00 -2.92
N SER A 174 3.04 10.32 -1.80
CA SER A 174 3.40 10.79 -0.46
C SER A 174 4.92 10.97 -0.28
N GLN A 175 5.70 10.21 -1.05
CA GLN A 175 7.16 10.28 -1.09
C GLN A 175 7.70 11.14 -2.25
N GLN A 176 6.84 11.86 -2.97
CA GLN A 176 7.19 12.66 -4.17
C GLN A 176 7.69 11.82 -5.37
N HIS A 177 7.29 10.55 -5.42
CA HIS A 177 7.57 9.62 -6.51
C HIS A 177 6.31 9.36 -7.35
N ASN A 178 6.48 8.77 -8.53
CA ASN A 178 5.37 8.30 -9.37
C ASN A 178 5.66 6.90 -9.90
N LEU A 179 4.59 6.14 -10.18
CA LEU A 179 4.69 4.73 -10.53
C LEU A 179 5.57 4.48 -11.76
N SER A 180 5.35 5.21 -12.85
CA SER A 180 6.16 5.07 -14.08
C SER A 180 7.66 5.32 -13.82
N GLY A 181 8.00 6.32 -13.01
CA GLY A 181 9.38 6.65 -12.66
C GLY A 181 10.04 5.53 -11.86
N GLU A 182 9.34 4.99 -10.85
CA GLU A 182 9.86 3.90 -10.01
C GLU A 182 10.01 2.60 -10.80
N ILE A 183 9.04 2.25 -11.65
CA ILE A 183 9.14 1.09 -12.54
C ILE A 183 10.36 1.19 -13.44
N GLN A 184 10.62 2.37 -14.02
CA GLN A 184 11.80 2.59 -14.84
C GLN A 184 13.10 2.48 -14.02
N ALA A 185 13.14 3.11 -12.84
CA ALA A 185 14.30 3.10 -11.95
C ALA A 185 14.70 1.68 -11.52
N TYR A 186 13.70 0.84 -11.23
CA TYR A 186 13.92 -0.53 -10.77
C TYR A 186 13.78 -1.61 -11.84
N SER A 187 13.66 -1.25 -13.13
CA SER A 187 13.48 -2.18 -14.25
C SER A 187 14.53 -3.29 -14.37
N LYS A 188 15.73 -3.09 -13.82
CA LYS A 188 16.84 -4.07 -13.82
C LYS A 188 16.93 -4.89 -12.53
N HIS A 189 16.05 -4.63 -11.57
CA HIS A 189 16.00 -5.32 -10.30
C HIS A 189 14.82 -6.28 -10.31
N SER A 190 14.99 -7.44 -9.67
CA SER A 190 13.90 -8.40 -9.46
C SER A 190 13.87 -8.80 -8.00
N MET A 191 12.66 -8.76 -7.42
CA MET A 191 12.41 -9.34 -6.11
C MET A 191 12.45 -10.88 -6.15
N ALA A 192 12.38 -11.48 -7.35
CA ALA A 192 12.49 -12.91 -7.58
C ALA A 192 11.62 -13.73 -6.62
N VAL A 193 10.34 -13.35 -6.49
CA VAL A 193 9.37 -14.08 -5.67
C VAL A 193 8.99 -15.36 -6.42
N LYS A 194 9.19 -16.50 -5.77
CA LYS A 194 8.86 -17.81 -6.32
C LYS A 194 7.44 -18.20 -5.92
N HIS A 195 6.55 -18.25 -6.91
CA HIS A 195 5.17 -18.70 -6.76
C HIS A 195 4.67 -19.31 -8.09
N PRO A 196 3.53 -20.05 -8.12
CA PRO A 196 3.10 -20.78 -9.31
C PRO A 196 2.87 -19.92 -10.56
N LEU A 197 2.45 -18.67 -10.40
CA LEU A 197 2.23 -17.73 -11.51
C LEU A 197 3.49 -16.95 -11.96
N GLN A 198 4.69 -17.33 -11.51
CA GLN A 198 5.93 -16.59 -11.79
C GLN A 198 6.20 -16.45 -13.29
N SER A 199 5.92 -17.48 -14.09
CA SER A 199 6.18 -17.47 -15.53
C SER A 199 5.28 -16.49 -16.30
N GLU A 200 4.10 -16.21 -15.74
CA GLU A 200 3.14 -15.23 -16.23
C GLU A 200 3.51 -13.83 -15.79
N VAL A 201 4.01 -13.66 -14.56
CA VAL A 201 4.48 -12.36 -14.03
C VAL A 201 5.57 -11.74 -14.91
N GLU A 202 6.45 -12.56 -15.47
CA GLU A 202 7.48 -12.11 -16.42
C GLU A 202 6.91 -11.53 -17.73
N LYS A 203 5.68 -11.91 -18.09
CA LYS A 203 4.99 -11.45 -19.30
C LYS A 203 4.11 -10.22 -19.05
N VAL A 204 3.88 -9.85 -17.79
CA VAL A 204 3.12 -8.65 -17.44
C VAL A 204 3.96 -7.41 -17.76
N SER A 205 3.41 -6.54 -18.59
CA SER A 205 4.07 -5.31 -19.02
C SER A 205 3.37 -4.08 -18.45
N PHE A 206 4.15 -3.08 -18.04
CA PHE A 206 3.62 -1.79 -17.63
C PHE A 206 3.46 -0.89 -18.86
N GLN A 207 2.23 -0.42 -19.12
CA GLN A 207 1.92 0.50 -20.21
C GLN A 207 1.86 1.92 -19.66
N LYS A 208 2.84 2.75 -20.04
CA LYS A 208 3.02 4.10 -19.49
C LYS A 208 1.85 5.02 -19.84
N GLU A 209 1.23 4.82 -21.00
CA GLU A 209 0.11 5.61 -21.51
C GLU A 209 -1.15 5.37 -20.68
N LEU A 210 -1.35 4.14 -20.20
CA LEU A 210 -2.46 3.75 -19.34
C LEU A 210 -2.13 3.94 -17.85
N ASP A 211 -0.84 4.08 -17.52
CA ASP A 211 -0.32 4.02 -16.16
C ASP A 211 -0.79 2.74 -15.43
N ASP A 212 -0.80 1.62 -16.16
CA ASP A 212 -1.38 0.34 -15.74
C ASP A 212 -0.55 -0.87 -16.24
N PHE A 213 -0.79 -2.04 -15.63
CA PHE A 213 -0.19 -3.31 -15.97
C PHE A 213 -1.13 -4.14 -16.84
N VAL A 214 -0.60 -4.67 -17.94
CA VAL A 214 -1.36 -5.45 -18.92
C VAL A 214 -0.74 -6.83 -19.09
N TYR A 215 -1.61 -7.83 -19.17
CA TYR A 215 -1.30 -9.22 -19.41
C TYR A 215 -2.24 -9.77 -20.49
N ASP A 216 -1.68 -10.44 -21.49
CA ASP A 216 -2.44 -11.12 -22.54
C ASP A 216 -1.87 -12.53 -22.75
N GLY A 217 -1.95 -13.34 -21.70
CA GLY A 217 -1.51 -14.72 -21.75
C GLY A 217 -2.64 -15.70 -21.95
N LYS A 218 -2.27 -16.93 -22.33
CA LYS A 218 -3.21 -18.03 -22.49
C LYS A 218 -3.76 -18.48 -21.13
N VAL A 219 -5.00 -18.94 -21.15
CA VAL A 219 -5.73 -19.44 -20.00
C VAL A 219 -6.25 -20.82 -20.35
N THR A 220 -6.10 -21.78 -19.43
CA THR A 220 -6.48 -23.17 -19.65
C THR A 220 -7.85 -23.48 -19.01
N THR A 221 -7.95 -24.43 -18.09
CA THR A 221 -9.20 -24.83 -17.42
C THR A 221 -9.22 -24.39 -15.96
N VAL A 222 -10.40 -24.34 -15.35
CA VAL A 222 -10.52 -23.96 -13.93
C VAL A 222 -9.67 -24.86 -13.03
N GLU A 223 -9.58 -26.16 -13.34
CA GLU A 223 -8.84 -27.17 -12.57
C GLU A 223 -7.32 -26.92 -12.58
N GLU A 224 -6.79 -26.37 -13.67
CA GLU A 224 -5.37 -26.04 -13.78
C GLU A 224 -5.06 -24.66 -13.20
N GLU A 225 -5.98 -23.71 -13.38
CA GLU A 225 -5.75 -22.31 -13.03
C GLU A 225 -5.98 -22.00 -11.54
N MET A 226 -7.01 -22.57 -10.92
CA MET A 226 -7.34 -22.26 -9.52
C MET A 226 -6.25 -22.64 -8.52
N PRO A 227 -5.60 -23.82 -8.61
CA PRO A 227 -4.46 -24.14 -7.74
C PRO A 227 -3.36 -23.08 -7.77
N ALA A 228 -2.98 -22.62 -8.96
CA ALA A 228 -1.93 -21.63 -9.14
C ALA A 228 -2.32 -20.26 -8.56
N ILE A 229 -3.59 -19.87 -8.67
CA ILE A 229 -4.12 -18.63 -8.09
C ILE A 229 -4.09 -18.69 -6.57
N ILE A 230 -4.66 -19.75 -5.97
CA ILE A 230 -4.74 -19.90 -4.49
C ILE A 230 -3.34 -19.88 -3.89
N GLU A 231 -2.42 -20.69 -4.42
CA GLU A 231 -1.06 -20.77 -3.90
C GLU A 231 -0.28 -19.46 -4.12
N SER A 232 -0.47 -18.76 -5.23
CA SER A 232 0.19 -17.46 -5.44
C SER A 232 -0.31 -16.39 -4.47
N LEU A 233 -1.61 -16.34 -4.20
CA LEU A 233 -2.18 -15.40 -3.21
C LEU A 233 -1.64 -15.68 -1.80
N LEU A 234 -1.52 -16.95 -1.42
CA LEU A 234 -0.87 -17.33 -0.16
C LEU A 234 0.59 -16.88 -0.11
N VAL A 235 1.35 -17.03 -1.20
CA VAL A 235 2.76 -16.58 -1.22
C VAL A 235 2.84 -15.07 -1.02
N LEU A 236 1.94 -14.29 -1.63
CA LEU A 236 1.89 -12.83 -1.45
C LEU A 236 1.51 -12.43 -0.03
N GLU A 237 0.55 -13.12 0.60
CA GLU A 237 0.20 -12.88 2.00
C GLU A 237 1.44 -13.03 2.90
N HIS A 238 2.15 -14.15 2.80
CA HIS A 238 3.35 -14.39 3.61
C HIS A 238 4.51 -13.44 3.28
N LEU A 239 4.61 -12.98 2.03
CA LEU A 239 5.58 -11.95 1.65
C LEU A 239 5.34 -10.66 2.45
N TYR A 240 4.08 -10.26 2.61
CA TYR A 240 3.70 -9.07 3.39
C TYR A 240 3.83 -9.26 4.91
N GLU A 241 3.83 -10.49 5.42
CA GLU A 241 4.15 -10.76 6.83
C GLU A 241 5.64 -10.62 7.15
N ILE A 242 6.52 -10.83 6.16
CA ILE A 242 7.98 -10.88 6.35
C ILE A 242 8.65 -9.56 5.97
N ILE A 243 8.10 -8.80 5.03
CA ILE A 243 8.65 -7.51 4.66
C ILE A 243 8.51 -6.52 5.82
N GLU A 244 9.59 -5.80 6.10
CA GLU A 244 9.58 -4.70 7.06
C GLU A 244 9.00 -3.44 6.43
N PHE A 245 7.94 -2.92 7.03
CA PHE A 245 7.31 -1.65 6.68
C PHE A 245 7.57 -0.64 7.79
N ASP A 246 7.79 0.62 7.43
CA ASP A 246 7.67 1.68 8.43
C ASP A 246 6.19 1.81 8.88
N HIS A 247 6.00 2.24 10.12
CA HIS A 247 4.68 2.29 10.75
C HIS A 247 3.67 3.12 9.95
N MET A 248 4.10 4.20 9.30
CA MET A 248 3.20 5.07 8.55
C MET A 248 2.79 4.39 7.24
N SER A 249 3.75 3.87 6.47
CA SER A 249 3.46 3.16 5.22
C SER A 249 2.54 1.96 5.44
N TRP A 250 2.80 1.17 6.48
CA TRP A 250 1.97 0.02 6.83
C TRP A 250 0.52 0.42 7.10
N ASN A 251 0.30 1.31 8.07
CA ASN A 251 -1.04 1.61 8.55
C ASN A 251 -1.86 2.43 7.55
N CYS A 252 -1.22 3.26 6.73
CA CYS A 252 -1.93 4.12 5.79
C CYS A 252 -2.21 3.44 4.43
N TYR A 253 -1.34 2.53 3.98
CA TYR A 253 -1.42 2.01 2.60
C TYR A 253 -1.45 0.49 2.52
N PHE A 254 -0.55 -0.21 3.22
CA PHE A 254 -0.30 -1.64 2.93
C PHE A 254 -1.08 -2.62 3.81
N ASN A 255 -1.52 -2.23 5.00
CA ASN A 255 -2.25 -3.14 5.90
C ASN A 255 -3.53 -3.71 5.26
N SER A 256 -4.19 -2.94 4.39
CA SER A 256 -5.38 -3.39 3.64
C SER A 256 -5.08 -4.53 2.66
N PHE A 257 -3.83 -4.70 2.22
CA PHE A 257 -3.47 -5.74 1.23
C PHE A 257 -3.70 -7.14 1.79
N VAL A 258 -3.44 -7.35 3.09
CA VAL A 258 -3.67 -8.65 3.75
C VAL A 258 -5.15 -9.03 3.67
N SER A 259 -6.05 -8.08 3.96
CA SER A 259 -7.50 -8.31 3.82
C SER A 259 -7.91 -8.58 2.37
N PHE A 260 -7.26 -7.93 1.41
CA PHE A 260 -7.48 -8.18 -0.02
C PHE A 260 -7.07 -9.60 -0.43
N PHE A 261 -5.93 -10.10 0.06
CA PHE A 261 -5.50 -11.47 -0.19
C PHE A 261 -6.49 -12.48 0.38
N HIS A 262 -6.96 -12.28 1.60
CA HIS A 262 -7.98 -13.15 2.22
C HIS A 262 -9.27 -13.20 1.42
N HIS A 263 -9.76 -12.06 0.94
CA HIS A 263 -11.00 -12.01 0.18
C HIS A 263 -10.87 -12.71 -1.18
N ASN A 264 -9.77 -12.48 -1.91
CA ASN A 264 -9.52 -13.17 -3.18
C ASN A 264 -9.34 -14.68 -2.99
N MET A 265 -8.60 -15.07 -1.96
CA MET A 265 -8.38 -16.47 -1.63
C MET A 265 -9.69 -17.16 -1.24
N HIS A 266 -10.57 -16.49 -0.49
CA HIS A 266 -11.89 -17.02 -0.13
C HIS A 266 -12.76 -17.33 -1.36
N GLU A 267 -12.82 -16.42 -2.33
CA GLU A 267 -13.58 -16.66 -3.56
C GLU A 267 -12.94 -17.74 -4.45
N ALA A 268 -11.60 -17.79 -4.51
CA ALA A 268 -10.88 -18.85 -5.21
C ALA A 268 -11.11 -20.24 -4.56
N LEU A 269 -11.11 -20.33 -3.22
CA LEU A 269 -11.39 -21.56 -2.48
C LEU A 269 -12.83 -22.04 -2.69
N LYS A 270 -13.80 -21.13 -2.69
CA LYS A 270 -15.20 -21.46 -3.04
C LYS A 270 -15.33 -22.04 -4.43
N LEU A 271 -14.63 -21.47 -5.42
CA LEU A 271 -14.59 -22.01 -6.78
C LEU A 271 -13.98 -23.40 -6.84
N ALA A 272 -12.93 -23.63 -6.04
CA ALA A 272 -12.26 -24.90 -5.92
C ALA A 272 -13.04 -25.96 -5.13
N GLY A 273 -14.15 -25.59 -4.47
CA GLY A 273 -14.87 -26.46 -3.55
C GLY A 273 -14.04 -26.85 -2.32
N LEU A 274 -13.10 -25.98 -1.93
CA LEU A 274 -12.22 -26.17 -0.78
C LEU A 274 -12.65 -25.26 0.38
N ASN A 275 -12.51 -25.76 1.61
CA ASN A 275 -12.75 -24.99 2.83
C ASN A 275 -11.46 -24.37 3.40
N ASP A 276 -10.31 -24.87 2.96
CA ASP A 276 -9.02 -24.63 3.57
C ASP A 276 -7.97 -24.41 2.48
N ALA A 277 -7.06 -23.46 2.71
CA ALA A 277 -5.98 -23.17 1.79
C ALA A 277 -4.91 -24.27 1.80
N CYS A 278 -4.33 -24.55 0.63
CA CYS A 278 -3.26 -25.54 0.44
C CYS A 278 -1.89 -25.00 0.87
N ASN A 279 -0.85 -25.84 0.81
CA ASN A 279 0.54 -25.41 1.05
C ASN A 279 1.29 -25.14 -0.27
N PRO A 280 1.84 -23.94 -0.51
CA PRO A 280 2.61 -23.64 -1.72
C PRO A 280 3.96 -24.39 -1.83
N ARG A 281 4.30 -25.23 -0.84
CA ARG A 281 5.49 -26.09 -0.65
C ARG A 281 6.83 -25.36 -0.63
N THR A 282 7.18 -24.67 -1.70
CA THR A 282 8.46 -23.98 -1.84
C THR A 282 8.24 -22.59 -2.43
N SER A 283 8.21 -21.60 -1.56
CA SER A 283 8.21 -20.19 -1.93
C SER A 283 9.43 -19.51 -1.33
N GLU A 284 10.02 -18.61 -2.11
CA GLU A 284 11.29 -17.96 -1.81
C GLU A 284 11.25 -16.54 -2.39
N TYR A 285 12.06 -15.62 -1.85
CA TYR A 285 12.20 -14.27 -2.39
C TYR A 285 13.61 -13.71 -2.17
N ASN A 286 13.98 -12.71 -2.96
CA ASN A 286 15.23 -11.98 -2.79
C ASN A 286 15.11 -10.92 -1.68
N ALA A 287 15.57 -11.27 -0.48
CA ALA A 287 15.53 -10.37 0.69
C ALA A 287 16.45 -9.14 0.55
N HIS A 288 17.38 -9.13 -0.41
CA HIS A 288 18.26 -8.00 -0.70
C HIS A 288 17.75 -7.14 -1.86
N TYR A 289 16.47 -7.25 -2.21
CA TYR A 289 15.87 -6.32 -3.15
C TYR A 289 15.98 -4.89 -2.60
N ILE A 290 16.47 -3.97 -3.42
CA ILE A 290 16.85 -2.60 -3.01
C ILE A 290 15.68 -1.79 -2.44
N HIS A 291 14.45 -2.10 -2.85
CA HIS A 291 13.25 -1.44 -2.36
C HIS A 291 12.13 -2.46 -2.07
N PRO A 292 12.21 -3.23 -0.97
CA PRO A 292 11.35 -4.40 -0.74
C PRO A 292 9.85 -4.06 -0.76
N VAL A 293 9.45 -2.98 -0.10
CA VAL A 293 8.04 -2.52 -0.10
C VAL A 293 7.50 -2.27 -1.52
N PHE A 294 8.24 -1.53 -2.36
CA PHE A 294 7.83 -1.29 -3.75
C PHE A 294 7.84 -2.57 -4.58
N GLY A 295 8.87 -3.41 -4.42
CA GLY A 295 8.96 -4.67 -5.15
C GLY A 295 7.79 -5.60 -4.88
N ALA A 296 7.36 -5.72 -3.61
CA ALA A 296 6.21 -6.53 -3.24
C ALA A 296 4.90 -5.93 -3.77
N ALA A 297 4.73 -4.61 -3.70
CA ALA A 297 3.55 -3.96 -4.27
C ALA A 297 3.43 -4.20 -5.78
N VAL A 298 4.53 -4.08 -6.52
CA VAL A 298 4.56 -4.34 -7.97
C VAL A 298 4.28 -5.82 -8.27
N GLU A 299 4.89 -6.74 -7.53
CA GLU A 299 4.62 -8.17 -7.68
C GLU A 299 3.14 -8.49 -7.45
N THR A 300 2.57 -7.94 -6.39
CA THR A 300 1.15 -8.08 -6.09
C THR A 300 0.26 -7.55 -7.21
N ILE A 301 0.54 -6.35 -7.74
CA ILE A 301 -0.24 -5.79 -8.85
C ILE A 301 -0.19 -6.73 -10.06
N LYS A 302 1.00 -7.21 -10.43
CA LYS A 302 1.18 -8.12 -11.58
C LYS A 302 0.41 -9.42 -11.40
N VAL A 303 0.48 -10.03 -10.22
CA VAL A 303 -0.27 -11.25 -9.90
C VAL A 303 -1.77 -11.01 -10.00
N LEU A 304 -2.28 -9.90 -9.44
CA LEU A 304 -3.70 -9.55 -9.53
C LEU A 304 -4.14 -9.25 -10.98
N THR A 305 -3.29 -8.62 -11.80
CA THR A 305 -3.53 -8.47 -13.25
C THR A 305 -3.71 -9.82 -13.94
N ILE A 306 -2.88 -10.81 -13.60
CA ILE A 306 -2.97 -12.17 -14.16
C ILE A 306 -4.26 -12.85 -13.68
N ILE A 307 -4.60 -12.73 -12.39
CA ILE A 307 -5.80 -13.33 -11.80
C ILE A 307 -7.07 -12.75 -12.44
N GLU A 308 -7.18 -11.43 -12.57
CA GLU A 308 -8.30 -10.77 -13.24
C GLU A 308 -8.46 -11.28 -14.68
N HIS A 309 -7.36 -11.32 -15.45
CA HIS A 309 -7.39 -11.82 -16.83
C HIS A 309 -7.80 -13.28 -16.89
N LYS A 310 -7.26 -14.15 -16.03
CA LYS A 310 -7.61 -15.57 -15.99
C LYS A 310 -9.11 -15.76 -15.69
N TYR A 311 -9.66 -15.06 -14.71
CA TYR A 311 -11.10 -15.13 -14.46
C TYR A 311 -11.94 -14.63 -15.64
N ALA A 312 -11.57 -13.51 -16.25
CA ALA A 312 -12.28 -12.96 -17.41
C ALA A 312 -12.33 -13.97 -18.58
N GLN A 313 -11.20 -14.62 -18.89
CA GLN A 313 -11.10 -15.62 -19.94
C GLN A 313 -11.86 -16.91 -19.60
N LEU A 314 -11.79 -17.38 -18.36
CA LEU A 314 -12.57 -18.54 -17.91
C LEU A 314 -14.08 -18.27 -18.07
N ILE A 315 -14.57 -17.10 -17.65
CA ILE A 315 -15.99 -16.72 -17.84
C ILE A 315 -16.36 -16.79 -19.33
N HIS A 316 -15.51 -16.26 -20.21
CA HIS A 316 -15.76 -16.30 -21.64
C HIS A 316 -15.82 -17.74 -22.18
N LEU A 317 -14.84 -18.58 -21.82
CA LEU A 317 -14.77 -19.99 -22.22
C LEU A 317 -16.02 -20.78 -21.83
N TYR A 318 -16.48 -20.64 -20.58
CA TYR A 318 -17.63 -21.42 -20.07
C TYR A 318 -18.99 -20.84 -20.48
N SER A 319 -19.07 -19.54 -20.75
CA SER A 319 -20.29 -18.91 -21.28
C SER A 319 -20.57 -19.37 -22.72
N GLN A 320 -19.53 -19.59 -23.54
CA GLN A 320 -19.68 -20.12 -24.89
C GLN A 320 -20.10 -21.58 -24.92
N SER A 321 -19.59 -22.40 -24.00
CA SER A 321 -19.99 -23.82 -23.91
C SER A 321 -21.46 -24.01 -23.48
N ALA A 322 -22.00 -23.11 -22.65
CA ALA A 322 -23.38 -23.18 -22.18
C ALA A 322 -24.43 -22.76 -23.24
N GLY A 323 -24.02 -22.01 -24.28
CA GLY A 323 -24.90 -21.60 -25.37
C GLY A 323 -25.04 -22.62 -26.51
N GLN A 324 -24.29 -23.73 -26.46
CA GLN A 324 -24.27 -24.76 -27.50
C GLN A 324 -24.91 -26.10 -27.08
N SER A 325 -25.38 -26.21 -25.83
CA SER A 325 -26.07 -27.38 -25.27
C SER A 325 -27.58 -27.20 -25.21
#